data_AF-A0A926PBN9-F1
#
_entry.id   AF-A0A926PBN9-F1
#
_cell.length_a   1.000
_cell.length_b   1.000
_cell.length_c   1.000
_cell.angle_alpha   90.00
_cell.angle_beta   90.00
_cell.angle_gamma   90.00
#
_symmetry.space_group_name_H-M   'P 1'
#
loop_
_entity.id
_entity.type
_entity.pdbx_description
1 polymer ?
#
loop_
_entity_poly.entity_id
_entity_poly.type
_entity_poly.pdbx_seq_one_letter_code
_entity_poly.pdbx_strand_id
1 'polypeptide(L)'
;MSYREVQRANSKERSKLQKEDQRWLKDNGYRNVGWDNIINLHEKTKEFLDKYQLKDLTIEELFLEADRIGNKYLTSQEIENFNQRLSKEVEGINDEIDKQFPDTEIEIIDFSGKTNNSSRNNYNQKSHKIVKF
;
A
#
# COMPACT_ATOMS: atom_id res chain seq x y z
N MET A 1 -23.79 -25.80 -1.05
CA MET A 1 -24.51 -25.80 0.24
C MET A 1 -25.96 -26.13 -0.01
N SER A 2 -26.57 -26.92 0.87
CA SER A 2 -28.01 -27.21 0.90
C SER A 2 -28.81 -26.06 1.54
N TYR A 3 -30.10 -25.96 1.23
CA TYR A 3 -31.03 -24.97 1.79
C TYR A 3 -30.89 -24.80 3.31
N ARG A 4 -30.91 -25.91 4.04
CA ARG A 4 -30.84 -25.89 5.50
C ARG A 4 -29.46 -25.49 6.03
N GLU A 5 -28.40 -25.75 5.27
CA GLU A 5 -27.05 -25.35 5.65
C GLU A 5 -26.91 -23.84 5.55
N VAL A 6 -27.31 -23.25 4.43
CA VAL A 6 -27.28 -21.79 4.23
C VAL A 6 -28.19 -21.10 5.24
N GLN A 7 -29.38 -21.64 5.49
CA GLN A 7 -30.30 -21.10 6.50
C GLN A 7 -29.68 -21.08 7.91
N ARG A 8 -28.97 -22.14 8.31
CA ARG A 8 -28.27 -22.20 9.60
C ARG A 8 -27.07 -21.25 9.62
N ALA A 9 -26.31 -21.18 8.54
CA ALA A 9 -25.19 -20.25 8.39
C ALA A 9 -25.65 -18.81 8.56
N ASN A 10 -26.71 -18.40 7.85
CA ASN A 10 -27.31 -17.07 7.97
C ASN A 10 -27.69 -16.71 9.40
N SER A 11 -28.31 -17.62 10.14
CA SER A 11 -28.67 -17.36 11.54
C SER A 11 -27.43 -17.14 12.42
N LYS A 12 -26.36 -17.91 12.19
CA LYS A 12 -25.09 -17.82 12.92
C LYS A 12 -24.28 -16.59 12.52
N GLU A 13 -24.31 -16.18 11.27
CA GLU A 13 -23.55 -15.05 10.75
C GLU A 13 -24.25 -13.74 11.06
N ARG A 14 -25.58 -13.70 10.99
CA ARG A 14 -26.38 -12.52 11.37
C ARG A 14 -26.16 -12.12 12.83
N SER A 15 -25.92 -13.07 13.73
CA SER A 15 -25.62 -12.75 15.14
C SER A 15 -24.24 -12.12 15.35
N LYS A 16 -23.32 -12.27 14.38
CA LYS A 16 -22.00 -11.62 14.40
C LYS A 16 -22.04 -10.19 13.87
N LEU A 17 -23.12 -9.81 13.17
CA LEU A 17 -23.27 -8.45 12.64
C LEU A 17 -23.45 -7.43 13.75
N GLN A 18 -23.07 -6.18 13.49
CA GLN A 18 -23.39 -5.07 14.39
C GLN A 18 -24.91 -4.85 14.46
N LYS A 19 -25.39 -4.32 15.59
CA LYS A 19 -26.84 -4.17 15.85
C LYS A 19 -27.55 -3.28 14.82
N GLU A 20 -26.85 -2.29 14.29
CA GLU A 20 -27.34 -1.37 13.26
C GLU A 20 -27.63 -2.13 11.96
N ASP A 21 -26.67 -2.92 11.48
CA ASP A 21 -26.81 -3.68 10.25
C ASP A 21 -27.82 -4.83 10.38
N GLN A 22 -27.96 -5.42 11.57
CA GLN A 22 -29.04 -6.38 11.84
C GLN A 22 -30.44 -5.77 11.70
N ARG A 23 -30.61 -4.50 12.13
CA ARG A 23 -31.85 -3.73 11.94
C ARG A 23 -32.04 -3.36 10.48
N TRP A 24 -31.00 -2.87 9.82
CA TRP A 24 -31.02 -2.53 8.40
C TRP A 24 -31.50 -3.72 7.55
N LEU A 25 -30.98 -4.92 7.79
CA LEU A 25 -31.43 -6.14 7.10
C LEU A 25 -32.92 -6.42 7.31
N LYS A 26 -33.44 -6.16 8.52
CA LYS A 26 -34.86 -6.36 8.83
C LYS A 26 -35.73 -5.34 8.10
N ASP A 27 -35.32 -4.08 8.10
CA ASP A 27 -36.06 -2.97 7.51
C ASP A 27 -36.10 -3.07 5.97
N ASN A 28 -35.04 -3.61 5.36
CA ASN A 28 -34.96 -3.87 3.93
C ASN A 28 -35.53 -5.23 3.51
N GLY A 29 -36.18 -5.95 4.42
CA GLY A 29 -36.92 -7.17 4.09
C GLY A 29 -36.09 -8.44 3.89
N TYR A 30 -34.81 -8.46 4.31
CA TYR A 30 -34.00 -9.67 4.23
C TYR A 30 -34.44 -10.72 5.27
N ARG A 31 -34.99 -11.83 4.77
CA ARG A 31 -35.57 -12.91 5.57
C ARG A 31 -34.86 -14.23 5.34
N ASN A 32 -34.77 -15.04 6.39
CA ASN A 32 -34.14 -16.36 6.34
C ASN A 32 -35.15 -17.47 5.97
N VAL A 33 -36.03 -17.19 5.01
CA VAL A 33 -37.10 -18.08 4.52
C VAL A 33 -37.31 -17.91 3.02
N GLY A 34 -37.43 -19.02 2.30
CA GLY A 34 -37.46 -19.03 0.84
C GLY A 34 -36.04 -18.99 0.26
N TRP A 35 -35.81 -19.74 -0.82
CA TRP A 35 -34.45 -19.98 -1.32
C TRP A 35 -33.77 -18.69 -1.77
N ASP A 36 -34.43 -17.87 -2.58
CA ASP A 36 -33.88 -16.61 -3.09
C ASP A 36 -33.56 -15.63 -1.96
N ASN A 37 -34.45 -15.50 -0.97
CA ASN A 37 -34.22 -14.61 0.16
C ASN A 37 -33.06 -15.07 1.05
N ILE A 38 -32.88 -16.39 1.20
CA ILE A 38 -31.79 -16.97 1.96
C ILE A 38 -30.45 -16.72 1.27
N ILE A 39 -30.39 -16.85 -0.05
CA ILE A 39 -29.20 -16.52 -0.83
C ILE A 39 -28.90 -15.02 -0.72
N ASN A 40 -29.89 -14.17 -0.97
CA ASN A 40 -29.73 -12.71 -0.88
C ASN A 40 -29.31 -12.26 0.53
N LEU A 41 -29.88 -12.87 1.58
CA LEU A 41 -29.48 -12.61 2.97
C LEU A 41 -28.05 -13.08 3.24
N HIS A 42 -27.66 -14.25 2.72
CA HIS A 42 -26.31 -14.79 2.88
C HIS A 42 -25.28 -13.86 2.24
N GLU A 43 -25.49 -13.48 0.98
CA GLU A 43 -24.61 -12.56 0.26
C GLU A 43 -24.48 -11.21 0.97
N LYS A 44 -25.60 -10.61 1.38
CA LYS A 44 -25.57 -9.31 2.07
C LYS A 44 -24.94 -9.39 3.46
N THR A 45 -25.17 -10.49 4.19
CA THR A 45 -24.52 -10.72 5.49
C THR A 45 -23.01 -10.86 5.33
N LYS A 46 -22.56 -11.58 4.30
CA LYS A 46 -21.14 -11.72 3.98
C LYS A 46 -20.50 -10.38 3.63
N GLU A 47 -21.17 -9.56 2.82
CA GLU A 47 -20.70 -8.21 2.47
C GLU A 47 -20.47 -7.33 3.72
N PHE A 48 -21.38 -7.36 4.70
CA PHE A 48 -21.18 -6.62 5.95
C PHE A 48 -20.01 -7.16 6.76
N LEU A 49 -19.86 -8.48 6.86
CA LEU A 49 -18.76 -9.10 7.58
C LEU A 49 -17.40 -8.79 6.93
N ASP A 50 -17.33 -8.87 5.61
CA ASP A 50 -16.13 -8.51 4.84
C ASP A 50 -15.80 -7.02 5.04
N LYS A 51 -16.81 -6.14 5.04
CA LYS A 51 -16.63 -4.72 5.32
C LYS A 51 -16.07 -4.45 6.72
N TYR A 52 -16.49 -5.19 7.74
CA TYR A 52 -15.92 -5.03 9.08
C TYR A 52 -14.46 -5.48 9.11
N GLN A 53 -14.14 -6.61 8.48
CA GLN A 53 -12.76 -7.08 8.37
C GLN A 53 -11.86 -6.05 7.69
N LEU A 54 -12.33 -5.42 6.61
CA LEU A 54 -11.60 -4.35 5.91
C LEU A 54 -11.46 -3.08 6.75
N LYS A 55 -12.45 -2.77 7.58
CA LYS A 55 -12.40 -1.57 8.44
C LYS A 55 -11.40 -1.71 9.58
N ASP A 56 -11.16 -2.94 10.03
CA ASP A 56 -10.22 -3.23 11.10
C ASP A 56 -8.76 -3.35 10.61
N LEU A 57 -8.53 -3.36 9.29
CA LEU A 57 -7.20 -3.41 8.68
C LEU A 57 -6.56 -2.02 8.63
N THR A 58 -5.25 -1.97 8.87
CA THR A 58 -4.43 -0.78 8.60
C THR A 58 -4.30 -0.52 7.10
N ILE A 59 -3.89 0.68 6.70
CA ILE A 59 -3.70 1.05 5.29
C ILE A 59 -2.67 0.10 4.64
N GLU A 60 -1.60 -0.21 5.37
CA GLU A 60 -0.54 -1.12 4.93
C GLU A 60 -1.06 -2.53 4.72
N GLU A 61 -1.88 -3.06 5.63
CA GLU A 61 -2.47 -4.39 5.46
C GLU A 61 -3.49 -4.43 4.32
N LEU A 62 -4.25 -3.36 4.12
CA LEU A 62 -5.15 -3.21 2.98
C LEU A 62 -4.38 -3.21 1.66
N PHE A 63 -3.21 -2.54 1.63
CA PHE A 63 -2.34 -2.49 0.46
C PHE A 63 -1.74 -3.87 0.14
N LEU A 64 -1.28 -4.60 1.16
CA LEU A 64 -0.77 -5.97 0.99
C LEU A 64 -1.87 -6.93 0.49
N GLU A 65 -3.09 -6.82 1.01
CA GLU A 65 -4.19 -7.67 0.56
C GLU A 65 -4.64 -7.31 -0.86
N ALA A 66 -4.66 -6.01 -1.21
CA ALA A 66 -4.94 -5.55 -2.55
C ALA A 66 -3.88 -6.02 -3.56
N ASP A 67 -2.59 -5.92 -3.20
CA ASP A 67 -1.48 -6.41 -4.02
C ASP A 67 -1.57 -7.94 -4.20
N ARG A 68 -1.86 -8.67 -3.13
CA ARG A 68 -2.10 -10.12 -3.19
C ARG A 68 -3.28 -10.49 -4.09
N ILE A 69 -4.37 -9.73 -4.05
CA ILE A 69 -5.53 -9.92 -4.94
C ILE A 69 -5.15 -9.58 -6.39
N GLY A 70 -4.44 -8.46 -6.62
CA GLY A 70 -3.96 -8.07 -7.93
C GLY A 70 -3.10 -9.16 -8.58
N ASN A 71 -2.13 -9.69 -7.82
CA ASN A 71 -1.25 -10.77 -8.26
C ASN A 71 -1.98 -12.10 -8.54
N LYS A 72 -3.17 -12.31 -7.97
CA LYS A 72 -3.97 -13.53 -8.22
C LYS A 72 -4.66 -13.53 -9.59
N TYR A 73 -4.96 -12.35 -10.14
CA TYR A 73 -5.71 -12.19 -11.39
C TYR A 73 -4.84 -11.70 -12.55
N LEU A 74 -3.66 -11.17 -12.26
CA LEU A 74 -2.71 -10.74 -13.26
C LEU A 74 -1.82 -11.91 -13.70
N THR A 75 -1.63 -12.01 -15.01
CA THR A 75 -0.63 -12.90 -15.60
C THR A 75 0.77 -12.31 -15.41
N SER A 76 1.80 -13.17 -15.42
CA SER A 76 3.20 -12.71 -15.32
C SER A 76 3.56 -11.67 -16.37
N GLN A 77 2.97 -11.75 -17.56
CA GLN A 77 3.19 -10.81 -18.65
C GLN A 77 2.58 -9.43 -18.34
N GLU A 78 1.40 -9.38 -17.72
CA GLU A 78 0.74 -8.13 -17.33
C GLU A 78 1.50 -7.43 -16.19
N ILE A 79 2.00 -8.21 -15.23
CA ILE A 79 2.85 -7.72 -14.15
C ILE A 79 4.15 -7.13 -14.72
N GLU A 80 4.80 -7.85 -15.63
CA GLU A 80 6.03 -7.39 -16.27
C GLU A 80 5.80 -6.11 -17.09
N ASN A 81 4.73 -6.06 -17.87
CA ASN A 81 4.36 -4.87 -18.64
C ASN A 81 4.05 -3.67 -17.74
N PHE A 82 3.39 -3.89 -16.61
CA PHE A 82 3.14 -2.84 -15.62
C PHE A 82 4.44 -2.33 -15.01
N ASN A 83 5.31 -3.23 -14.56
CA ASN A 83 6.60 -2.88 -13.97
C ASN A 83 7.50 -2.12 -14.97
N GLN A 84 7.50 -2.52 -16.24
CA GLN A 84 8.24 -1.79 -17.28
C GLN A 84 7.71 -0.36 -17.47
N ARG A 85 6.38 -0.17 -17.46
CA ARG A 85 5.78 1.17 -17.55
C ARG A 85 6.10 2.03 -16.34
N LEU A 86 5.94 1.46 -15.14
CA LEU A 86 6.22 2.14 -13.89
C LEU A 86 7.69 2.57 -13.80
N SER A 87 8.63 1.67 -14.11
CA SER A 87 10.06 1.99 -14.12
C SER A 87 10.39 3.13 -15.06
N LYS A 88 9.76 3.17 -16.25
CA LYS A 88 9.98 4.23 -17.23
C LYS A 88 9.44 5.59 -16.76
N GLU A 89 8.33 5.57 -16.03
CA GLU A 89 7.74 6.78 -15.47
C GLU A 89 8.57 7.30 -14.28
N VAL A 90 9.07 6.40 -13.43
CA VAL A 90 10.01 6.73 -12.34
C VAL A 90 11.32 7.30 -12.89
N GLU A 91 11.85 6.73 -13.98
CA GLU A 91 13.03 7.26 -14.66
C GLU A 91 12.77 8.70 -15.18
N GLY A 92 11.60 8.95 -15.78
CA GLY A 92 11.21 10.29 -16.20
C GLY A 92 11.09 11.28 -15.04
N ILE A 93 10.58 10.84 -13.88
CA ILE A 93 10.54 11.65 -12.66
C ILE A 93 11.97 11.97 -12.18
N ASN A 94 12.87 11.00 -12.17
CA ASN A 94 14.27 11.21 -11.77
C ASN A 94 14.98 12.19 -12.72
N ASP A 95 14.80 12.04 -14.02
CA ASP A 95 15.35 12.99 -15.00
C ASP A 95 14.84 14.41 -14.78
N GLU A 96 13.59 14.56 -14.35
CA GLU A 96 12.98 15.85 -14.07
C GLU A 96 13.44 16.43 -12.72
N ILE A 97 13.70 15.56 -11.72
CA ILE A 97 14.36 15.92 -10.48
C ILE A 97 15.78 16.42 -10.76
N ASP A 98 16.57 15.69 -11.54
CA ASP A 98 17.96 16.06 -11.88
C ASP A 98 18.02 17.39 -12.65
N LYS A 99 17.00 17.67 -13.49
CA LYS A 99 16.86 18.97 -14.17
C LYS A 99 16.53 20.11 -13.22
N GLN A 100 15.68 19.87 -12.22
CA GLN A 100 15.25 20.90 -11.25
C GLN A 100 16.27 21.11 -10.13
N PHE A 101 17.02 20.08 -9.78
CA PHE A 101 18.04 20.06 -8.73
C PHE A 101 19.37 19.58 -9.32
N PRO A 102 20.00 20.35 -10.22
CA PRO A 102 21.33 20.01 -10.70
C PRO A 102 22.29 20.01 -9.50
N ASP A 103 23.04 18.93 -9.32
CA ASP A 103 24.14 18.82 -8.34
C ASP A 103 25.23 19.83 -8.72
N THR A 104 25.02 21.10 -8.36
CA THR A 104 25.87 22.24 -8.72
C THR A 104 26.92 22.50 -7.64
N GLU A 105 26.92 21.72 -6.56
CA GLU A 105 27.89 21.82 -5.47
C GLU A 105 29.11 20.95 -5.78
N ILE A 106 30.13 21.55 -6.40
CA ILE A 106 31.43 20.92 -6.58
C ILE A 106 32.20 21.00 -5.27
N GLU A 107 32.45 19.86 -4.64
CA GLU A 107 33.40 19.78 -3.52
C GLU A 107 34.84 19.96 -4.03
N ILE A 108 35.41 21.16 -3.89
CA ILE A 108 36.81 21.41 -4.21
C ILE A 108 37.66 21.09 -2.98
N ILE A 109 38.41 19.98 -3.04
CA ILE A 109 39.41 19.63 -2.03
C ILE A 109 40.74 20.28 -2.42
N ASP A 110 41.13 21.33 -1.68
CA ASP A 110 42.42 22.00 -1.86
C ASP A 110 43.54 21.23 -1.14
N PHE A 111 44.51 20.73 -1.90
CA PHE A 111 45.70 20.03 -1.40
C PHE A 111 46.97 20.91 -1.40
N SER A 112 46.86 22.22 -1.66
CA SER A 112 48.01 23.11 -1.85
C SER A 112 48.88 23.37 -0.60
N GLY A 113 48.49 22.86 0.57
CA GLY A 113 49.29 22.97 1.79
C GLY A 113 50.00 21.67 2.17
N LYS A 114 51.21 21.41 1.62
CA LYS A 114 52.31 20.66 2.29
C LYS A 114 53.55 20.52 1.40
N THR A 115 54.36 21.57 1.34
CA THR A 115 55.82 21.41 1.27
C THR A 115 56.40 22.23 2.41
N ASN A 116 56.77 21.55 3.49
CA ASN A 116 58.01 21.80 4.24
C ASN A 116 58.04 20.91 5.50
N ASN A 117 59.14 20.18 5.61
CA ASN A 117 59.52 19.35 6.74
C ASN A 117 59.45 20.14 8.06
N SER A 118 58.58 19.72 8.98
CA SER A 118 58.93 19.62 10.40
C SER A 118 57.85 18.86 11.17
N SER A 119 58.30 17.91 11.96
CA SER A 119 57.54 17.20 12.98
C SER A 119 56.78 18.19 13.89
N ARG A 120 55.43 18.12 13.86
CA ARG A 120 54.56 18.47 14.99
C ARG A 120 53.12 18.08 14.69
N ASN A 121 52.53 17.35 15.63
CA ASN A 121 51.12 16.96 15.68
C ASN A 121 50.22 18.16 15.35
N ASN A 122 49.54 18.10 14.23
CA ASN A 122 48.47 19.05 13.90
C ASN A 122 47.31 18.28 13.30
N TYR A 123 46.17 18.34 14.01
CA TYR A 123 44.85 17.97 13.54
C TYR A 123 44.67 18.48 12.10
N ASN A 124 44.43 17.58 11.14
CA ASN A 124 44.11 17.96 9.76
C ASN A 124 42.75 18.67 9.76
N GLN A 125 42.75 19.99 9.93
CA GLN A 125 41.57 20.81 9.64
C GLN A 125 41.45 20.91 8.12
N LYS A 126 40.62 20.02 7.55
CA LYS A 126 40.18 20.16 6.17
C LYS A 126 39.32 21.43 6.09
N SER A 127 39.79 22.45 5.38
CA SER A 127 38.99 23.63 5.08
C SER A 127 38.04 23.30 3.94
N HIS A 128 36.78 23.01 4.27
CA HIS A 128 35.72 22.85 3.27
C HIS A 128 35.24 24.24 2.84
N LYS A 129 35.22 24.49 1.52
CA LYS A 129 34.66 25.71 0.95
C LYS A 129 33.66 25.32 -0.13
N ILE A 130 32.39 25.60 0.14
CA ILE A 130 31.30 25.39 -0.81
C ILE A 130 31.19 26.65 -1.67
N VAL A 131 31.27 26.50 -2.98
CA VAL A 131 31.09 27.61 -3.94
C VAL A 131 29.77 27.39 -4.66
N LYS A 132 28.86 28.36 -4.55
CA LYS A 132 27.61 28.40 -5.32
C LYS A 132 27.82 29.29 -6.55
N PHE A 133 27.47 28.79 -7.74
CA PHE A 133 27.39 29.59 -8.96
C PHE A 133 25.97 30.10 -9.19
#